data_AF-A0AAF1BAV8-F1
#
_entry.id   AF-A0AAF1BAV8-F1
#
_cell.length_a   1.000
_cell.length_b   1.000
_cell.length_c   1.000
_cell.angle_alpha   90.00
_cell.angle_beta   90.00
_cell.angle_gamma   90.00
#
_symmetry.space_group_name_H-M   'P 1'
#
loop_
_entity.id
_entity.type
_entity.pdbx_description
1 polymer ?
#
loop_
_entity_poly.entity_id
_entity_poly.type
_entity_poly.pdbx_seq_one_letter_code
_entity_poly.pdbx_strand_id
1 'polypeptide(L)'
;MKFGKEFRMRIEEILPAWRDHYLCYKTLKKILKRFPFTVDQENRFLVILNQELIKINDFYVDEEEEFIIRFQDLKERTDRVKEMIRNGTFRSELRGEIMGILTDFFTIQGELVVLKNYCFLNYLGLTKILKKHDKITGGSLRIPFIHLVRRQPYFTAEPLTLLLQDCQANLEFLL
;
A
#
# COMPACT_ATOMS: atom_id res chain seq x y z
N MET A 1 6.26 -25.86 2.51
CA MET A 1 6.20 -24.39 2.75
C MET A 1 4.77 -23.88 2.59
N LYS A 2 4.15 -23.43 3.69
CA LYS A 2 2.79 -22.86 3.73
C LYS A 2 2.67 -21.41 3.23
N PHE A 3 3.74 -20.61 3.33
CA PHE A 3 3.73 -19.17 3.01
C PHE A 3 3.08 -18.80 1.66
N GLY A 4 3.36 -19.50 0.57
CA GLY A 4 2.78 -19.14 -0.73
C GLY A 4 1.26 -19.37 -0.83
N LYS A 5 0.69 -20.23 0.02
CA LYS A 5 -0.77 -20.40 0.16
C LYS A 5 -1.34 -19.32 1.09
N GLU A 6 -0.70 -19.11 2.25
CA GLU A 6 -1.06 -18.07 3.22
C GLU A 6 -1.04 -16.66 2.60
N PHE A 7 -0.01 -16.35 1.80
CA PHE A 7 0.12 -15.09 1.10
C PHE A 7 -1.05 -14.84 0.15
N ARG A 8 -1.48 -15.87 -0.58
CA ARG A 8 -2.64 -15.76 -1.47
C ARG A 8 -3.94 -15.60 -0.70
N MET A 9 -4.16 -16.40 0.35
CA MET A 9 -5.38 -16.29 1.16
C MET A 9 -5.49 -14.89 1.77
N ARG A 10 -4.39 -14.33 2.31
CA ARG A 10 -4.39 -12.97 2.85
C ARG A 10 -4.73 -11.92 1.80
N ILE A 11 -4.27 -12.07 0.55
CA ILE A 11 -4.65 -11.17 -0.54
C ILE A 11 -6.14 -11.29 -0.86
N GLU A 12 -6.68 -12.52 -0.89
CA GLU A 12 -8.09 -12.79 -1.19
C GLU A 12 -9.03 -12.32 -0.06
N GLU A 13 -8.57 -12.29 1.19
CA GLU A 13 -9.37 -11.88 2.36
C GLU A 13 -9.46 -10.36 2.56
N ILE A 14 -8.44 -9.58 2.15
CA ILE A 14 -8.33 -8.16 2.51
C ILE A 14 -9.04 -7.25 1.50
N LEU A 15 -8.70 -7.33 0.21
CA LEU A 15 -9.35 -6.52 -0.84
C LEU A 15 -9.16 -7.18 -2.22
N PRO A 16 -10.19 -7.87 -2.76
CA PRO A 16 -10.07 -8.57 -4.04
C PRO A 16 -9.73 -7.66 -5.22
N ALA A 17 -10.11 -6.37 -5.16
CA ALA A 17 -9.88 -5.40 -6.24
C ALA A 17 -8.38 -5.16 -6.52
N TRP A 18 -7.53 -5.20 -5.49
CA TRP A 18 -6.09 -4.92 -5.64
C TRP A 18 -5.26 -6.15 -5.94
N ARG A 19 -5.90 -7.32 -6.12
CA ARG A 19 -5.26 -8.63 -6.22
C ARG A 19 -4.11 -8.67 -7.24
N ASP A 20 -4.33 -8.10 -8.42
CA ASP A 20 -3.40 -8.21 -9.54
C ASP A 20 -2.17 -7.30 -9.40
N HIS A 21 -2.25 -6.33 -8.49
CA HIS A 21 -1.17 -5.41 -8.16
C HIS A 21 -0.20 -5.98 -7.11
N TYR A 22 -0.54 -7.05 -6.42
CA TYR A 22 0.39 -7.72 -5.49
C TYR A 22 1.50 -8.48 -6.21
N LEU A 23 2.61 -8.70 -5.49
CA LEU A 23 3.72 -9.54 -5.93
C LEU A 23 3.23 -10.91 -6.40
N CYS A 24 3.54 -11.26 -7.65
CA CYS A 24 3.25 -12.54 -8.25
C CYS A 24 4.23 -13.63 -7.76
N TYR A 25 4.16 -13.93 -6.46
CA TYR A 25 5.05 -14.85 -5.75
C TYR A 25 5.09 -16.24 -6.39
N LYS A 26 3.98 -16.68 -7.00
CA LYS A 26 3.87 -17.97 -7.69
C LYS A 26 4.81 -18.04 -8.91
N THR A 27 4.89 -16.97 -9.70
CA THR A 27 5.69 -16.92 -10.93
C THR A 27 7.18 -16.93 -10.60
N LEU A 28 7.62 -16.05 -9.69
CA LEU A 28 9.00 -16.03 -9.21
C LEU A 28 9.41 -17.38 -8.58
N LYS A 29 8.54 -17.97 -7.76
CA LYS A 29 8.80 -19.29 -7.15
C LYS A 29 8.92 -20.42 -8.19
N LYS A 30 8.20 -20.35 -9.32
CA LYS A 30 8.30 -21.37 -10.38
C LYS A 30 9.67 -21.35 -11.06
N ILE A 31 10.26 -20.18 -11.25
CA ILE A 31 11.61 -20.05 -11.82
C ILE A 31 12.63 -20.78 -10.93
N LEU A 32 12.52 -20.57 -9.62
CA LEU A 32 13.43 -21.17 -8.63
C LEU A 32 13.23 -22.68 -8.38
N LYS A 33 12.29 -23.36 -9.07
CA LYS A 33 12.03 -24.80 -8.82
C LYS A 33 12.92 -25.75 -9.63
N ARG A 34 13.52 -25.28 -10.71
CA ARG A 34 14.21 -26.14 -11.68
C ARG A 34 15.70 -26.18 -11.34
N PHE A 35 16.27 -27.38 -11.32
CA PHE A 35 17.67 -27.62 -11.01
C PHE A 35 18.33 -28.42 -12.16
N PRO A 36 19.62 -28.17 -12.48
CA PRO A 36 20.49 -27.14 -11.89
C PRO A 36 19.98 -25.72 -12.21
N PHE A 37 20.26 -24.78 -11.30
CA PHE A 37 19.85 -23.39 -11.50
C PHE A 37 20.78 -22.72 -12.51
N THR A 38 20.25 -22.23 -13.62
CA THR A 38 21.06 -21.74 -14.75
C THR A 38 21.16 -20.21 -14.78
N VAL A 39 22.15 -19.69 -15.50
CA VAL A 39 22.31 -18.24 -15.74
C VAL A 39 21.06 -17.64 -16.40
N ASP A 40 20.43 -18.34 -17.34
CA ASP A 40 19.17 -17.88 -17.95
C ASP A 40 18.03 -17.78 -16.93
N GLN A 41 18.01 -18.66 -15.92
CA GLN A 41 17.01 -18.60 -14.85
C GLN A 41 17.29 -17.45 -13.88
N GLU A 42 18.57 -17.16 -13.59
CA GLU A 42 18.99 -15.97 -12.82
C GLU A 42 18.50 -14.71 -13.53
N ASN A 43 18.85 -14.54 -14.81
CA ASN A 43 18.46 -13.38 -15.60
C ASN A 43 16.94 -13.23 -15.65
N ARG A 44 16.21 -14.33 -15.90
CA ARG A 44 14.74 -14.32 -15.92
C ARG A 44 14.16 -13.98 -14.55
N PHE A 45 14.76 -14.47 -13.46
CA PHE A 45 14.32 -14.15 -12.10
C PHE A 45 14.47 -12.65 -11.83
N LEU A 46 15.63 -12.07 -12.15
CA LEU A 46 15.91 -10.65 -11.97
C LEU A 46 14.98 -9.74 -12.80
N VAL A 47 14.74 -10.10 -14.06
CA VAL A 47 13.80 -9.34 -14.93
C VAL A 47 12.40 -9.31 -14.33
N ILE A 48 11.86 -10.48 -13.96
CA ILE A 48 10.50 -10.54 -13.37
C ILE A 48 10.47 -9.85 -12.01
N LEU A 49 11.52 -9.99 -11.19
CA LEU A 49 11.57 -9.36 -9.87
C LEU A 49 11.52 -7.82 -9.96
N ASN A 50 12.25 -7.24 -10.92
CA ASN A 50 12.22 -5.79 -11.16
C ASN A 50 10.88 -5.34 -11.74
N GLN A 51 10.30 -6.09 -12.68
CA GLN A 51 8.96 -5.79 -13.22
C GLN A 51 7.89 -5.80 -12.13
N GLU A 52 7.95 -6.77 -11.22
CA GLU A 52 7.03 -6.82 -10.09
C GLU A 52 7.24 -5.66 -9.11
N LEU A 53 8.49 -5.22 -8.90
CA LEU A 53 8.77 -4.04 -8.06
C LEU A 53 8.20 -2.75 -8.70
N ILE A 54 8.40 -2.56 -10.00
CA ILE A 54 7.83 -1.42 -10.75
C ILE A 54 6.31 -1.41 -10.60
N LYS A 55 5.65 -2.53 -10.91
CA LYS A 55 4.19 -2.67 -10.77
C LYS A 55 3.69 -2.31 -9.37
N ILE A 56 4.41 -2.74 -8.33
CA ILE A 56 4.04 -2.46 -6.94
C ILE A 56 4.16 -0.97 -6.62
N ASN A 57 5.21 -0.33 -7.13
CA ASN A 57 5.41 1.11 -6.96
C ASN A 57 4.36 1.93 -7.72
N ASP A 58 4.12 1.61 -8.99
CA ASP A 58 3.17 2.34 -9.83
C ASP A 58 1.79 2.34 -9.18
N PHE A 59 1.30 1.16 -8.78
CA PHE A 59 0.03 1.04 -8.07
C PHE A 59 0.01 1.83 -6.75
N TYR A 60 1.08 1.77 -5.96
CA TYR A 60 1.15 2.53 -4.72
C TYR A 60 1.07 4.05 -4.96
N VAL A 61 1.79 4.56 -5.96
CA VAL A 61 1.85 5.99 -6.27
C VAL A 61 0.49 6.47 -6.76
N ASP A 62 -0.17 5.72 -7.64
CA ASP A 62 -1.50 6.06 -8.14
C ASP A 62 -2.52 6.16 -6.99
N GLU A 63 -2.53 5.18 -6.08
CA GLU A 63 -3.43 5.19 -4.91
C GLU A 63 -3.08 6.29 -3.91
N GLU A 64 -1.78 6.53 -3.66
CA GLU A 64 -1.32 7.61 -2.77
C GLU A 64 -1.76 8.98 -3.30
N GLU A 65 -1.66 9.21 -4.60
CA GLU A 65 -2.12 10.45 -5.24
C GLU A 65 -3.63 10.64 -5.07
N GLU A 66 -4.43 9.59 -5.28
CA GLU A 66 -5.88 9.65 -5.06
C GLU A 66 -6.22 10.02 -3.60
N PHE A 67 -5.54 9.42 -2.62
CA PHE A 67 -5.74 9.75 -1.21
C PHE A 67 -5.38 11.20 -0.91
N ILE A 68 -4.28 11.71 -1.47
CA ILE A 68 -3.85 13.10 -1.28
C ILE A 68 -4.93 14.06 -1.81
N ILE A 69 -5.46 13.81 -3.01
CA ILE A 69 -6.49 14.64 -3.63
C ILE A 69 -7.77 14.64 -2.78
N ARG A 70 -8.26 13.45 -2.39
CA ARG A 70 -9.47 13.31 -1.57
C ARG A 70 -9.31 13.95 -0.19
N PHE A 71 -8.13 13.82 0.41
CA PHE A 71 -7.84 14.43 1.71
C PHE A 71 -7.82 15.96 1.63
N GLN A 72 -7.27 16.53 0.55
CA GLN A 72 -7.30 17.97 0.32
C GLN A 72 -8.74 18.51 0.20
N ASP A 73 -9.61 17.85 -0.57
CA ASP A 73 -11.03 18.23 -0.65
C ASP A 73 -11.73 18.20 0.71
N LEU A 74 -11.50 17.14 1.51
CA LEU A 74 -12.06 17.05 2.86
C LEU A 74 -11.57 18.14 3.80
N LYS A 75 -10.30 18.52 3.69
CA LYS A 75 -9.74 19.62 4.47
C LYS A 75 -10.41 20.94 4.12
N GLU A 76 -10.61 21.22 2.82
CA GLU A 76 -11.32 22.42 2.39
C GLU A 76 -12.78 22.43 2.85
N ARG A 77 -13.48 21.30 2.77
CA ARG A 77 -14.86 21.15 3.30
C ARG A 77 -14.91 21.38 4.80
N THR A 78 -13.95 20.86 5.54
CA THR A 78 -13.82 21.04 6.99
C THR A 78 -13.60 22.52 7.33
N ASP A 79 -12.77 23.22 6.57
CA ASP A 79 -12.53 24.65 6.79
C ASP A 79 -13.75 25.51 6.45
N ARG A 80 -14.54 25.15 5.42
CA ARG A 80 -15.85 25.78 5.15
C ARG A 80 -16.82 25.60 6.31
N VAL A 81 -16.89 24.41 6.89
CA VAL A 81 -17.72 24.16 8.10
C VAL A 81 -17.28 25.03 9.27
N LYS A 82 -15.97 25.18 9.51
CA LYS A 82 -15.44 26.08 10.55
C LYS A 82 -15.86 27.54 10.33
N GLU A 83 -15.93 27.99 9.08
CA GLU A 83 -16.45 29.32 8.73
C GLU A 83 -17.95 29.44 8.96
N MET A 84 -18.73 28.45 8.54
CA MET A 84 -20.18 28.42 8.73
C MET A 84 -20.57 28.48 10.22
N ILE A 85 -19.81 27.80 11.09
CA ILE A 85 -19.97 27.84 12.55
C ILE A 85 -19.72 29.26 13.07
N ARG A 86 -18.61 29.90 12.64
CA ARG A 86 -18.27 31.27 13.04
C ARG A 86 -19.34 32.29 12.61
N ASN A 87 -19.95 32.08 11.46
CA ASN A 87 -20.96 32.98 10.88
C ASN A 87 -22.40 32.72 11.39
N GLY A 88 -22.63 31.73 12.25
CA GLY A 88 -23.95 31.45 12.83
C GLY A 88 -24.96 30.82 11.86
N THR A 89 -24.49 29.99 10.92
CA THR A 89 -25.31 29.37 9.85
C THR A 89 -26.36 28.38 10.38
N PHE A 90 -27.40 28.10 9.57
CA PHE A 90 -28.51 27.19 9.90
C PHE A 90 -28.05 25.81 10.40
N ARG A 91 -28.63 25.36 11.52
CA ARG A 91 -28.18 24.15 12.25
C ARG A 91 -28.35 22.84 11.47
N SER A 92 -29.34 22.73 10.57
CA SER A 92 -29.60 21.49 9.82
C SER A 92 -28.63 21.27 8.67
N GLU A 93 -28.33 22.30 7.89
CA GLU A 93 -27.36 22.24 6.78
C GLU A 93 -25.96 21.96 7.32
N LEU A 94 -25.58 22.65 8.41
CA LEU A 94 -24.32 22.43 9.10
C LEU A 94 -24.16 20.97 9.57
N ARG A 95 -25.22 20.38 10.16
CA ARG A 95 -25.19 19.00 10.64
C ARG A 95 -25.04 17.99 9.49
N GLY A 96 -25.71 18.24 8.36
CA GLY A 96 -25.60 17.39 7.17
C GLY A 96 -24.18 17.36 6.62
N GLU A 97 -23.56 18.53 6.47
CA GLU A 97 -22.18 18.64 5.97
C GLU A 97 -21.17 17.97 6.92
N ILE A 98 -21.29 18.19 8.23
CA ILE A 98 -20.43 17.53 9.23
C ILE A 98 -20.53 16.00 9.12
N MET A 99 -21.75 15.44 9.03
CA MET A 99 -21.93 14.00 8.91
C MET A 99 -21.34 13.43 7.61
N GLY A 100 -21.44 14.17 6.51
CA GLY A 100 -20.80 13.81 5.24
C GLY A 100 -19.28 13.75 5.39
N ILE A 101 -18.67 14.82 5.92
CA ILE A 101 -17.22 14.90 6.16
C ILE A 101 -16.73 13.77 7.08
N LEU A 102 -17.44 13.50 8.18
CA LEU A 102 -17.09 12.41 9.10
C LEU A 102 -17.08 11.06 8.39
N THR A 103 -18.10 10.78 7.59
CA THR A 103 -18.23 9.53 6.82
C THR A 103 -17.06 9.37 5.85
N ASP A 104 -16.70 10.44 5.15
CA ASP A 104 -15.60 10.42 4.19
C ASP A 104 -14.23 10.26 4.87
N PHE A 105 -14.00 10.89 6.02
CA PHE A 105 -12.78 10.67 6.82
C PHE A 105 -12.64 9.23 7.29
N PHE A 106 -13.71 8.62 7.82
CA PHE A 106 -13.68 7.21 8.22
C PHE A 106 -13.43 6.28 7.03
N THR A 107 -14.00 6.60 5.87
CA THR A 107 -13.76 5.85 4.63
C THR A 107 -12.28 5.90 4.23
N ILE A 108 -11.69 7.10 4.12
CA ILE A 108 -10.28 7.27 3.80
C ILE A 108 -9.39 6.58 4.83
N GLN A 109 -9.69 6.69 6.12
CA GLN A 109 -8.91 6.03 7.17
C GLN A 109 -8.91 4.50 7.00
N GLY A 110 -10.07 3.91 6.69
CA GLY A 110 -10.20 2.49 6.41
C GLY A 110 -9.36 2.07 5.19
N GLU A 111 -9.45 2.81 4.10
CA GLU A 111 -8.73 2.54 2.86
C GLU A 111 -7.19 2.71 3.01
N LEU A 112 -6.74 3.71 3.76
CA LEU A 112 -5.32 3.91 4.10
C LEU A 112 -4.74 2.71 4.88
N VAL A 113 -5.54 2.08 5.75
CA VAL A 113 -5.13 0.84 6.45
C VAL A 113 -4.97 -0.32 5.46
N VAL A 114 -5.82 -0.39 4.42
CA VAL A 114 -5.67 -1.36 3.33
C VAL A 114 -4.37 -1.11 2.55
N LEU A 115 -4.06 0.14 2.19
CA LEU A 115 -2.81 0.48 1.49
C LEU A 115 -1.56 0.16 2.33
N LYS A 116 -1.60 0.40 3.64
CA LYS A 116 -0.54 -0.05 4.56
C LYS A 116 -0.34 -1.56 4.54
N ASN A 117 -1.44 -2.33 4.53
CA ASN A 117 -1.38 -3.79 4.42
C ASN A 117 -0.82 -4.24 3.08
N TYR A 118 -1.16 -3.54 1.98
CA TYR A 118 -0.59 -3.77 0.66
C TYR A 118 0.94 -3.63 0.69
N CYS A 119 1.47 -2.54 1.23
CA CYS A 119 2.91 -2.32 1.35
C CYS A 119 3.59 -3.43 2.18
N PHE A 120 3.00 -3.76 3.34
CA PHE A 120 3.54 -4.78 4.24
C PHE A 120 3.61 -6.17 3.58
N LEU A 121 2.52 -6.60 2.93
CA LEU A 121 2.47 -7.91 2.29
C LEU A 121 3.47 -8.00 1.13
N ASN A 122 3.56 -6.97 0.29
CA ASN A 122 4.52 -6.95 -0.81
C ASN A 122 5.96 -7.00 -0.32
N TYR A 123 6.31 -6.21 0.71
CA TYR A 123 7.63 -6.27 1.35
C TYR A 123 7.95 -7.66 1.92
N LEU A 124 6.98 -8.28 2.61
CA LEU A 124 7.13 -9.62 3.14
C LEU A 124 7.34 -10.65 2.02
N GLY A 125 6.57 -10.54 0.94
CA GLY A 125 6.69 -11.37 -0.25
C GLY A 125 8.07 -11.29 -0.89
N LEU A 126 8.57 -10.06 -1.11
CA LEU A 126 9.90 -9.77 -1.66
C LEU A 126 11.01 -10.35 -0.76
N THR A 127 10.94 -10.11 0.55
CA THR A 127 11.90 -10.66 1.51
C THR A 127 11.94 -12.19 1.48
N LYS A 128 10.78 -12.84 1.40
CA LYS A 128 10.69 -14.31 1.37
C LYS A 128 11.17 -14.91 0.06
N ILE A 129 10.90 -14.27 -1.08
CA ILE A 129 11.34 -14.78 -2.38
C ILE A 129 12.84 -14.59 -2.57
N LEU A 130 13.41 -13.47 -2.14
CA LEU A 130 14.84 -13.21 -2.12
C LEU A 130 15.58 -14.20 -1.19
N LYS A 131 15.05 -14.45 0.02
CA LYS A 131 15.61 -15.48 0.91
C LYS A 131 15.58 -16.87 0.28
N LYS A 132 14.55 -17.16 -0.51
CA LYS A 132 14.45 -18.44 -1.23
C LYS A 132 15.48 -18.53 -2.35
N HIS A 133 15.65 -17.46 -3.11
CA HIS A 133 16.65 -17.33 -4.17
C HIS A 133 18.05 -17.63 -3.62
N ASP A 134 18.50 -16.88 -2.60
CA ASP A 134 19.85 -17.03 -2.03
C ASP A 134 20.09 -18.44 -1.48
N LYS A 135 19.06 -19.06 -0.87
CA LYS A 135 19.15 -20.45 -0.40
C LYS A 135 19.36 -21.47 -1.53
N ILE A 136 18.84 -21.18 -2.72
CA ILE A 136 18.86 -22.08 -3.87
C ILE A 136 20.12 -21.90 -4.71
N THR A 137 20.55 -20.66 -4.90
CA THR A 137 21.69 -20.32 -5.76
C THR A 137 23.01 -20.27 -4.99
N GLY A 138 22.96 -20.16 -3.65
CA GLY A 138 24.14 -19.87 -2.83
C GLY A 138 24.61 -18.41 -2.94
N GLY A 139 23.88 -17.56 -3.68
CA GLY A 139 24.18 -16.15 -3.86
C GLY A 139 23.75 -15.25 -2.69
N SER A 140 23.88 -13.94 -2.90
CA SER A 140 23.65 -12.91 -1.87
C SER A 140 22.77 -11.76 -2.34
N LEU A 141 21.83 -12.02 -3.26
CA LEU A 141 20.97 -11.01 -3.90
C LEU A 141 20.06 -10.27 -2.90
N ARG A 142 19.65 -10.93 -1.82
CA ARG A 142 18.71 -10.34 -0.87
C ARG A 142 19.19 -9.02 -0.27
N ILE A 143 20.46 -8.93 0.11
CA ILE A 143 21.00 -7.74 0.79
C ILE A 143 20.91 -6.49 -0.10
N PRO A 144 21.53 -6.48 -1.30
CA PRO A 144 21.45 -5.31 -2.18
C PRO A 144 20.02 -5.00 -2.62
N PHE A 145 19.18 -6.01 -2.86
CA PHE A 145 17.81 -5.77 -3.29
C PHE A 145 16.93 -5.18 -2.17
N ILE A 146 17.08 -5.62 -0.93
CA ILE A 146 16.36 -5.03 0.20
C ILE A 146 16.80 -3.58 0.44
N HIS A 147 18.09 -3.27 0.25
CA HIS A 147 18.56 -1.89 0.32
C HIS A 147 17.92 -1.00 -0.74
N LEU A 148 17.78 -1.52 -1.97
CA LEU A 148 17.05 -0.84 -3.05
C LEU A 148 15.58 -0.59 -2.68
N VAL A 149 14.89 -1.64 -2.19
CA VAL A 149 13.48 -1.61 -1.79
C VAL A 149 13.22 -0.55 -0.71
N ARG A 150 14.13 -0.37 0.25
CA ARG A 150 13.97 0.61 1.34
C ARG A 150 13.94 2.06 0.88
N ARG A 151 14.34 2.33 -0.36
CA ARG A 151 14.33 3.66 -0.98
C ARG A 151 13.16 3.86 -1.94
N GLN A 152 12.27 2.87 -2.06
CA GLN A 152 11.13 2.93 -2.96
C GLN A 152 9.94 3.62 -2.27
N PRO A 153 9.08 4.33 -3.03
CA PRO A 153 7.94 5.07 -2.47
C PRO A 153 7.02 4.21 -1.60
N TYR A 154 6.69 3.00 -2.07
CA TYR A 154 5.81 2.08 -1.34
C TYR A 154 6.34 1.64 0.02
N PHE A 155 7.65 1.76 0.25
CA PHE A 155 8.29 1.37 1.50
C PHE A 155 8.38 2.52 2.50
N THR A 156 8.60 3.76 2.04
CA THR A 156 8.76 4.90 2.94
C THR A 156 7.47 5.23 3.66
N ALA A 157 6.30 5.16 2.99
CA ALA A 157 4.95 5.32 3.57
C ALA A 157 4.79 6.48 4.58
N GLU A 158 5.66 7.48 4.49
CA GLU A 158 5.75 8.63 5.38
C GLU A 158 4.59 9.60 5.12
N PRO A 159 4.21 9.89 3.84
CA PRO A 159 3.00 10.66 3.55
C PRO A 159 1.73 10.02 4.12
N LEU A 160 1.59 8.68 4.04
CA LEU A 160 0.44 7.96 4.61
C LEU A 160 0.33 8.10 6.13
N THR A 161 1.46 8.21 6.84
CA THR A 161 1.45 8.36 8.29
C THR A 161 1.01 9.76 8.69
N LEU A 162 1.47 10.78 7.96
CA LEU A 162 1.03 12.15 8.15
C LEU A 162 -0.45 12.31 7.81
N LEU A 163 -0.91 11.76 6.68
CA LEU A 163 -2.32 11.78 6.29
C LEU A 163 -3.23 11.16 7.35
N LEU A 164 -2.83 10.04 7.97
CA LEU A 164 -3.60 9.42 9.06
C LEU A 164 -3.65 10.28 10.32
N GLN A 165 -2.54 10.93 10.67
CA GLN A 165 -2.51 11.85 11.81
C GLN A 165 -3.41 13.06 11.56
N ASP A 166 -3.37 13.61 10.35
CA ASP A 166 -4.21 14.73 9.99
C ASP A 166 -5.70 14.32 9.88
N CYS A 167 -6.02 13.12 9.38
CA CYS A 167 -7.39 12.57 9.43
C CYS A 167 -7.89 12.51 10.88
N GLN A 168 -7.08 11.96 11.78
CA GLN A 168 -7.43 11.81 13.20
C GLN A 168 -7.68 13.17 13.86
N ALA A 169 -6.82 14.16 13.61
CA ALA A 169 -6.98 15.51 14.16
C ALA A 169 -8.26 16.22 13.66
N ASN A 170 -8.62 16.03 12.38
CA ASN A 170 -9.86 16.60 11.84
C ASN A 170 -11.11 15.89 12.35
N LEU A 171 -11.06 14.56 12.52
CA LEU A 171 -12.14 13.79 13.16
C LEU A 171 -12.41 14.27 14.59
N GLU A 172 -11.35 14.45 15.38
CA GLU A 172 -11.46 14.92 16.77
C GLU A 172 -12.06 16.32 16.90
N PHE A 173 -11.89 17.17 15.90
CA PHE A 173 -12.50 18.50 15.87
C PHE A 173 -14.02 18.46 15.57
N LEU A 174 -14.47 17.48 14.78
CA LEU A 174 -15.84 17.40 14.26
C LEU A 174 -16.79 16.60 15.16
N LEU A 175 -16.25 15.81 16.09
CA LEU A 175 -16.99 15.02 17.08
C LEU A 175 -17.27 15.82 18.36
#